data_AF-A0A2A4T775-F1
#
_entry.id   AF-A0A2A4T775-F1
#
_cell.length_a   1.000
_cell.length_b   1.000
_cell.length_c   1.000
_cell.angle_alpha   90.00
_cell.angle_beta   90.00
_cell.angle_gamma   90.00
#
_symmetry.space_group_name_H-M   'P 1'
#
loop_
_entity.id
_entity.type
_entity.pdbx_description
1 polymer ?
#
loop_
_entity_poly.entity_id
_entity_poly.type
_entity_poly.pdbx_seq_one_letter_code
_entity_poly.pdbx_strand_id
1 'polypeptide(L)'
;MEKSIGRNDLCSCGSGKKYKHCCIHQGQATAEAKPEKTPDYRFEPGAYGDPGAYVPSIACLQLDEKVAEEKWNYIFLITNEQEHFEEEDAAGERAVLDLAEAMNINKNNDSQYPMAEYLQGLGYTPVSGYNISES
;
A
#
# COMPACT_ATOMS: atom_id res chain seq x y z
N MET A 1 27.95 -49.00 3.10
CA MET A 1 27.05 -48.50 4.18
C MET A 1 27.15 -46.99 4.21
N GLU A 2 26.22 -46.30 3.56
CA GLU A 2 26.13 -44.84 3.65
C GLU A 2 25.44 -44.49 4.97
N LYS A 3 26.13 -43.74 5.84
CA LYS A 3 25.56 -43.27 7.11
C LYS A 3 24.54 -42.18 6.80
N SER A 4 23.25 -42.49 6.94
CA SER A 4 22.20 -41.47 6.95
C SER A 4 22.34 -40.65 8.23
N ILE A 5 22.64 -39.36 8.08
CA ILE A 5 22.71 -38.41 9.20
C ILE A 5 21.31 -38.19 9.76
N GLY A 6 21.15 -38.35 11.08
CA GLY A 6 19.87 -38.14 11.74
C GLY A 6 19.50 -36.66 11.81
N ARG A 7 18.20 -36.36 11.76
CA ARG A 7 17.66 -34.98 11.78
C ARG A 7 18.16 -34.15 12.98
N ASN A 8 18.40 -34.77 14.13
CA ASN A 8 18.88 -34.09 15.34
C ASN A 8 20.41 -34.15 15.51
N ASP A 9 21.14 -34.87 14.66
CA ASP A 9 22.59 -34.98 14.72
C ASP A 9 23.27 -33.68 14.30
N LEU A 10 24.53 -33.50 14.67
CA LEU A 10 25.33 -32.36 14.21
C LEU A 10 25.51 -32.42 12.70
N CYS A 11 25.30 -31.27 12.04
CA CYS A 11 25.41 -31.16 10.60
C CYS A 11 26.86 -31.39 10.14
N SER A 12 27.03 -32.23 9.12
CA SER A 12 28.34 -32.58 8.55
C SER A 12 29.03 -31.44 7.80
N CYS A 13 28.34 -30.31 7.56
CA CYS A 13 28.92 -29.13 6.89
C CYS A 13 29.88 -28.32 7.79
N GLY A 14 30.12 -28.75 9.03
CA GLY A 14 31.06 -28.07 9.94
C GLY A 14 30.48 -26.84 10.65
N SER A 15 29.18 -26.57 10.54
CA SER A 15 28.55 -25.38 11.14
C SER A 15 28.35 -25.44 12.66
N GLY A 16 28.54 -26.62 13.27
CA GLY A 16 28.22 -26.86 14.69
C GLY A 16 26.73 -26.87 15.03
N LYS A 17 25.84 -26.72 14.05
CA LYS A 17 24.37 -26.75 14.24
C LYS A 17 23.81 -28.15 14.01
N LYS A 18 22.63 -28.46 14.58
CA LYS A 18 21.90 -29.71 14.27
C LYS A 18 21.49 -29.74 12.78
N TYR A 19 21.47 -30.91 12.15
CA TYR A 19 21.19 -31.10 10.72
C TYR A 19 19.87 -30.45 10.31
N LYS A 20 18.83 -30.57 11.16
CA LYS A 20 17.54 -29.91 10.95
C LYS A 20 17.54 -28.39 11.00
N HIS A 21 18.54 -27.75 11.58
CA HIS A 21 18.66 -26.29 11.67
C HIS A 21 19.76 -25.76 10.74
N CYS A 22 20.23 -26.59 9.82
CA CYS A 22 21.29 -26.26 8.90
C CYS A 22 20.92 -26.71 7.48
N CYS A 23 21.52 -27.79 6.98
CA CYS A 23 21.39 -28.16 5.57
C CYS A 23 20.00 -28.70 5.19
N ILE A 24 19.19 -29.20 6.14
CA ILE A 24 17.82 -29.64 5.81
C ILE A 24 16.95 -28.48 5.30
N HIS A 25 17.14 -27.27 5.84
CA HIS A 25 16.38 -26.09 5.46
C HIS A 25 17.06 -25.28 4.36
N GLN A 26 18.36 -25.48 4.11
CA GLN A 26 19.06 -24.85 2.98
C GLN A 26 18.62 -25.43 1.63
N GLY A 27 18.22 -26.71 1.57
CA GLY A 27 17.57 -27.31 0.40
C GLY A 27 16.06 -27.03 0.33
N GLN A 28 15.49 -26.42 1.38
CA GLN A 28 14.11 -25.94 1.45
C GLN A 28 14.10 -24.41 1.55
N ALA A 29 14.97 -23.74 0.80
CA ALA A 29 14.55 -22.52 0.12
C ALA A 29 13.44 -22.96 -0.85
N THR A 30 12.27 -23.14 -0.26
CA THR A 30 11.00 -23.42 -0.94
C THR A 30 10.93 -22.51 -2.14
N ALA A 31 10.68 -23.14 -3.28
CA ALA A 31 10.22 -22.57 -4.54
C ALA A 31 9.92 -21.10 -4.40
N GLU A 32 10.72 -20.28 -5.11
CA GLU A 32 10.42 -18.91 -5.49
C GLU A 32 8.93 -18.64 -5.25
N ALA A 33 8.60 -18.07 -4.09
CA ALA A 33 7.37 -17.35 -3.99
C ALA A 33 7.54 -16.31 -5.08
N LYS A 34 6.91 -16.53 -6.25
CA LYS A 34 6.61 -15.45 -7.17
C LYS A 34 6.19 -14.32 -6.24
N PRO A 35 6.83 -13.13 -6.29
CA PRO A 35 6.36 -12.03 -5.47
C PRO A 35 4.86 -11.99 -5.71
N GLU A 36 4.07 -12.21 -4.64
CA GLU A 36 2.64 -11.97 -4.71
C GLU A 36 2.55 -10.58 -5.31
N LYS A 37 2.03 -10.49 -6.53
CA LYS A 37 1.93 -9.21 -7.22
C LYS A 37 1.23 -8.30 -6.23
N THR A 38 1.93 -7.30 -5.73
CA THR A 38 1.29 -6.26 -4.95
C THR A 38 0.22 -5.68 -5.86
N PRO A 39 -1.03 -5.60 -5.40
CA PRO A 39 -2.08 -5.07 -6.25
C PRO A 39 -1.68 -3.68 -6.72
N ASP A 40 -1.98 -3.36 -7.98
CA ASP A 40 -1.67 -2.05 -8.52
C ASP A 40 -2.66 -1.05 -7.91
N TYR A 41 -2.14 -0.18 -7.06
CA TYR A 41 -2.89 0.86 -6.36
C TYR A 41 -2.47 2.22 -6.90
N ARG A 42 -3.47 3.08 -7.10
CA ARG A 42 -3.29 4.46 -7.51
C ARG A 42 -4.05 5.38 -6.56
N PHE A 43 -3.45 6.53 -6.28
CA PHE A 43 -4.10 7.60 -5.53
C PHE A 43 -4.44 8.75 -6.46
N GLU A 44 -5.65 9.27 -6.36
CA GLU A 44 -6.14 10.40 -7.16
C GLU A 44 -6.57 11.53 -6.22
N PRO A 45 -5.89 12.69 -6.26
CA PRO A 45 -6.31 13.85 -5.50
C PRO A 45 -7.52 14.51 -6.16
N GLY A 46 -8.37 15.15 -5.36
CA GLY A 46 -9.55 15.86 -5.83
C GLY A 46 -10.20 16.68 -4.73
N ALA A 47 -11.45 17.06 -4.96
CA ALA A 47 -12.30 17.72 -3.98
C ALA A 47 -13.45 16.80 -3.56
N TYR A 48 -14.06 17.09 -2.43
CA TYR A 48 -15.30 16.45 -1.98
C TYR A 48 -16.19 17.51 -1.35
N GLY A 49 -17.48 17.50 -1.64
CA GLY A 49 -18.44 18.42 -1.03
C GLY A 49 -19.49 18.93 -2.01
N ASP A 50 -20.24 19.92 -1.56
CA ASP A 50 -21.28 20.60 -2.32
C ASP A 50 -20.76 21.96 -2.83
N PRO A 51 -21.39 22.57 -3.86
CA PRO A 51 -21.02 23.89 -4.34
C PRO A 51 -20.92 24.94 -3.22
N GLY A 52 -19.74 25.53 -3.06
CA GLY A 52 -19.42 26.52 -2.03
C GLY A 52 -18.94 25.94 -0.69
N ALA A 53 -18.81 24.61 -0.59
CA ALA A 53 -18.35 23.92 0.62
C ALA A 53 -17.54 22.67 0.26
N TYR A 54 -16.39 22.87 -0.39
CA TYR A 54 -15.49 21.81 -0.79
C TYR A 54 -14.42 21.55 0.27
N VAL A 55 -14.00 20.30 0.40
CA VAL A 55 -12.86 19.86 1.20
C VAL A 55 -11.89 19.05 0.34
N PRO A 56 -10.58 19.07 0.63
CA PRO A 56 -9.60 18.26 -0.08
C PRO A 56 -9.92 16.77 0.05
N SER A 57 -9.79 16.00 -1.04
CA SER A 57 -10.05 14.57 -1.06
C SER A 57 -8.94 13.79 -1.78
N ILE A 58 -8.72 12.55 -1.35
CA ILE A 58 -7.79 11.62 -2.02
C ILE A 58 -8.51 10.28 -2.15
N ALA A 59 -8.74 9.84 -3.38
CA ALA A 59 -9.30 8.53 -3.69
C ALA A 59 -8.18 7.49 -3.81
N CYS A 60 -8.42 6.29 -3.30
CA CYS A 60 -7.59 5.12 -3.55
C CYS A 60 -8.32 4.19 -4.51
N LEU A 61 -7.67 3.88 -5.62
CA LEU A 61 -8.17 3.00 -6.67
C LEU A 61 -7.27 1.78 -6.78
N GLN A 62 -7.88 0.65 -7.12
CA GLN A 62 -7.19 -0.61 -7.40
C GLN A 62 -7.51 -1.07 -8.81
N LEU A 63 -6.49 -1.47 -9.55
CA LEU A 63 -6.67 -2.08 -10.87
C LEU A 63 -7.38 -3.43 -10.74
N ASP A 64 -8.43 -3.61 -11.52
CA ASP A 64 -9.14 -4.88 -11.62
C ASP A 64 -8.41 -5.82 -12.58
N GLU A 65 -7.46 -6.59 -12.06
CA GLU A 65 -6.68 -7.54 -12.86
C GLU A 65 -7.52 -8.67 -13.48
N LYS A 66 -8.82 -8.79 -13.13
CA LYS A 66 -9.70 -9.84 -13.64
C LYS A 66 -10.39 -9.48 -14.95
N VAL A 67 -10.34 -8.21 -15.35
CA VAL A 67 -10.90 -7.76 -16.63
C VAL A 67 -9.80 -7.52 -17.65
N ALA A 68 -10.12 -7.76 -18.93
CA ALA A 68 -9.19 -7.55 -20.03
C ALA A 68 -8.97 -6.06 -20.34
N GLU A 69 -9.92 -5.21 -19.96
CA GLU A 69 -9.88 -3.76 -20.09
C GLU A 69 -9.28 -3.15 -18.82
N GLU A 70 -8.53 -2.06 -18.95
CA GLU A 70 -7.99 -1.35 -17.80
C GLU A 70 -9.12 -0.69 -17.01
N LYS A 71 -9.55 -1.35 -15.92
CA LYS A 71 -10.62 -0.88 -15.05
C LYS A 71 -10.09 -0.62 -13.65
N TRP A 72 -10.25 0.62 -13.18
CA TRP A 72 -9.89 1.02 -11.83
C TRP A 72 -11.13 1.05 -10.94
N ASN A 73 -11.08 0.33 -9.82
CA ASN A 73 -12.16 0.30 -8.84
C ASN A 73 -11.78 1.17 -7.63
N TYR A 74 -12.69 2.06 -7.23
CA TYR A 74 -12.54 2.82 -6.00
C TYR A 74 -12.63 1.90 -4.79
N ILE A 75 -11.62 1.97 -3.91
CA ILE A 75 -11.55 1.19 -2.67
C ILE A 75 -12.01 2.05 -1.49
N PHE A 76 -11.43 3.24 -1.35
CA PHE A 76 -11.79 4.18 -0.30
C PHE A 76 -11.52 5.62 -0.73
N LEU A 77 -12.17 6.55 -0.04
CA LEU A 77 -11.95 7.98 -0.16
C LEU A 77 -11.55 8.52 1.22
N ILE A 78 -10.53 9.35 1.29
CA ILE A 78 -10.21 10.13 2.49
C ILE A 78 -10.41 11.62 2.20
N THR A 79 -10.87 12.38 3.19
CA THR A 79 -11.08 13.83 3.08
C THR A 79 -10.49 14.55 4.27
N ASN A 80 -10.08 15.80 4.08
CA ASN A 80 -9.67 16.69 5.15
C ASN A 80 -10.81 17.67 5.49
N GLU A 81 -11.70 17.26 6.39
CA GLU A 81 -12.85 18.08 6.81
C GLU A 81 -12.46 19.34 7.62
N GLN A 82 -11.18 19.52 7.94
CA GLN A 82 -10.69 20.70 8.65
C GLN A 82 -10.37 21.86 7.69
N GLU A 83 -10.22 21.59 6.38
CA GLU A 83 -9.92 22.59 5.37
C GLU A 83 -11.11 22.75 4.42
N HIS A 84 -11.69 23.95 4.40
CA HIS A 84 -12.84 24.29 3.56
C HIS A 84 -12.49 25.32 2.50
N PHE A 85 -13.01 25.11 1.30
CA PHE A 85 -12.82 25.96 0.13
C PHE A 85 -14.16 26.26 -0.53
N GLU A 86 -14.33 27.48 -1.04
CA GLU A 86 -15.53 27.85 -1.80
C GLU A 86 -15.49 27.28 -3.23
N GLU A 87 -14.29 27.08 -3.77
CA GLU A 87 -14.01 26.63 -5.14
C GLU A 87 -13.53 25.17 -5.13
N GLU A 88 -14.10 24.34 -6.02
CA GLU A 88 -13.76 22.92 -6.14
C GLU A 88 -12.29 22.73 -6.51
N ASP A 89 -11.82 23.51 -7.50
CA ASP A 89 -10.44 23.49 -7.97
C ASP A 89 -9.45 23.81 -6.86
N ALA A 90 -9.77 24.75 -5.96
CA ALA A 90 -8.89 25.10 -4.85
C ALA A 90 -8.73 23.96 -3.83
N ALA A 91 -9.81 23.24 -3.52
CA ALA A 91 -9.74 22.04 -2.69
C ALA A 91 -8.95 20.91 -3.37
N GLY A 92 -9.14 20.74 -4.68
CA GLY A 92 -8.40 19.78 -5.50
C GLY A 92 -6.90 20.07 -5.55
N GLU A 93 -6.52 21.32 -5.80
CA GLU A 93 -5.13 21.77 -5.77
C GLU A 93 -4.48 21.53 -4.41
N ARG A 94 -5.22 21.74 -3.31
CA ARG A 94 -4.72 21.43 -1.98
C ARG A 94 -4.44 19.94 -1.81
N ALA A 95 -5.36 19.07 -2.24
CA ALA A 95 -5.15 17.63 -2.21
C ALA A 95 -3.95 17.18 -3.06
N VAL A 96 -3.70 17.83 -4.20
CA VAL A 96 -2.53 17.57 -5.06
C VAL A 96 -1.24 17.85 -4.28
N LEU A 97 -1.16 18.98 -3.59
CA LEU A 97 0.03 19.36 -2.79
C LEU A 97 0.28 18.36 -1.65
N ASP A 98 -0.77 18.05 -0.88
CA ASP A 98 -0.67 17.14 0.27
C ASP A 98 -0.27 15.73 -0.17
N LEU A 99 -0.86 15.23 -1.25
CA LEU A 99 -0.53 13.92 -1.80
C LEU A 99 0.91 13.88 -2.36
N ALA A 100 1.36 14.94 -3.04
CA ALA A 100 2.72 15.02 -3.56
C ALA A 100 3.75 14.99 -2.43
N GLU A 101 3.49 15.68 -1.32
CA GLU A 101 4.36 15.66 -0.15
C GLU A 101 4.35 14.28 0.54
N ALA A 102 3.18 13.67 0.72
CA ALA A 102 3.04 12.33 1.26
C ALA A 102 3.81 11.29 0.43
N MET A 103 3.72 11.37 -0.90
CA MET A 103 4.47 10.51 -1.81
C MET A 103 5.98 10.75 -1.74
N ASN A 104 6.43 11.98 -1.50
CA ASN A 104 7.85 12.28 -1.35
C ASN A 104 8.44 11.70 -0.05
N ILE A 105 7.66 11.68 1.04
CA ILE A 105 8.03 10.99 2.29
C ILE A 105 8.18 9.48 2.04
N ASN A 106 7.28 8.91 1.24
CA ASN A 106 7.29 7.49 0.90
C ASN A 106 8.50 7.08 0.05
N LYS A 107 8.97 7.92 -0.89
CA LYS A 107 10.16 7.61 -1.72
C LYS A 107 11.44 7.36 -0.93
N ASN A 108 11.49 7.79 0.33
CA ASN A 108 12.63 7.59 1.22
C ASN A 108 12.48 6.36 2.14
N ASN A 109 11.38 5.60 2.03
CA ASN A 109 11.03 4.49 2.91
C ASN A 109 10.49 3.28 2.12
N ASP A 110 10.90 2.05 2.45
CA ASP A 110 10.42 0.82 1.79
C ASP A 110 8.99 0.40 2.24
N SER A 111 8.19 1.30 2.81
CA SER A 111 6.88 1.01 3.41
C SER A 111 5.91 2.14 3.13
N GLN A 112 4.65 1.83 2.80
CA GLN A 112 3.57 2.81 2.58
C GLN A 112 3.05 3.46 3.87
N TYR A 113 3.46 2.96 5.03
CA TYR A 113 3.02 3.45 6.33
C TYR A 113 3.28 4.95 6.58
N PRO A 114 4.44 5.53 6.22
CA PRO A 114 4.74 6.95 6.42
C PRO A 114 3.81 7.89 5.62
N MET A 115 3.33 7.45 4.45
CA MET A 115 2.35 8.21 3.66
C MET A 115 1.01 8.33 4.41
N ALA A 116 0.52 7.21 4.94
CA ALA A 116 -0.74 7.17 5.67
C ALA A 116 -0.67 8.00 6.98
N GLU A 117 0.41 7.88 7.73
CA GLU A 117 0.62 8.69 8.95
C GLU A 117 0.70 10.19 8.64
N TYR A 118 1.37 10.57 7.55
CA TYR A 118 1.46 11.96 7.13
C TYR A 118 0.07 12.56 6.83
N LEU A 119 -0.71 11.87 5.99
CA LEU A 119 -2.05 12.33 5.61
C LEU A 119 -3.00 12.37 6.83
N GLN A 120 -2.92 11.38 7.72
CA GLN A 120 -3.67 11.42 8.99
C GLN A 120 -3.26 12.62 9.87
N GLY A 121 -1.97 12.95 9.91
CA GLY A 121 -1.45 14.11 10.63
C GLY A 121 -1.95 15.45 10.07
N LEU A 122 -2.25 15.52 8.77
CA LEU A 122 -2.89 16.67 8.13
C LEU A 122 -4.40 16.76 8.39
N GLY A 123 -5.02 15.69 8.92
CA GLY A 123 -6.46 15.64 9.19
C GLY A 123 -7.27 14.81 8.19
N TYR A 124 -6.63 14.10 7.25
CA TYR A 124 -7.36 13.22 6.34
C TYR A 124 -7.97 12.02 7.07
N THR A 125 -9.27 11.81 6.87
CA THR A 125 -10.02 10.70 7.46
C THR A 125 -10.86 9.96 6.41
N PRO A 126 -11.09 8.64 6.56
CA PRO A 126 -11.91 7.88 5.63
C PRO A 126 -13.38 8.31 5.64
N VAL A 127 -13.94 8.52 4.45
CA VAL A 127 -15.37 8.80 4.26
C VAL A 127 -16.12 7.47 4.11
N SER A 128 -17.21 7.33 4.85
CA SER A 128 -18.12 6.18 4.72
C SER A 128 -19.25 6.51 3.73
N GLY A 129 -19.50 5.65 2.74
CA GLY A 129 -20.66 5.77 1.85
C GLY A 129 -20.62 6.96 0.89
N TYR A 130 -19.44 7.32 0.38
CA TYR A 130 -19.26 8.39 -0.61
C TYR A 130 -19.94 8.04 -1.94
N ASN A 131 -20.40 9.07 -2.65
CA ASN A 131 -20.90 8.96 -4.03
C ASN A 131 -19.82 9.48 -4.98
N ILE A 132 -19.48 8.68 -5.98
CA ILE A 132 -18.58 9.09 -7.06
C ILE A 132 -19.47 9.72 -8.13
N SER A 133 -19.30 11.01 -8.41
CA SER A 133 -19.89 11.62 -9.58
C SER A 133 -19.11 11.15 -10.81
N GLU A 134 -19.77 10.47 -11.74
CA GLU A 134 -19.20 10.27 -13.08
C GLU A 134 -19.26 11.61 -13.81
N SER A 135 -18.08 12.23 -14.02
CA SER A 135 -17.92 13.46 -14.79
C SER A 135 -18.06 13.22 -16.30
#